data_AF-A0AAE3F6B0-F1
#
_entry.id   AF-A0AAE3F6B0-F1
#
_cell.length_a   1.000
_cell.length_b   1.000
_cell.length_c   1.000
_cell.angle_alpha   90.00
_cell.angle_beta   90.00
_cell.angle_gamma   90.00
#
_symmetry.space_group_name_H-M   'P 1'
#
loop_
_entity.id
_entity.type
_entity.pdbx_description
1 polymer ?
#
loop_
_entity_poly.entity_id
_entity_poly.type
_entity_poly.pdbx_seq_one_letter_code
_entity_poly.pdbx_strand_id
1 'polypeptide(L)' 'MSDLTHLFTIGQPVRCRLDEKYYKGTVKETYPDHIIVDIPEISKHCWFENDFNMDCVYPEYNFQE' A
#
# COMPACT_ATOMS: atom_id res chain seq x y z
N MET A 1 -10.24 14.34 -7.25
CA MET A 1 -9.11 13.46 -6.89
C MET A 1 -9.28 13.14 -5.42
N SER A 2 -9.31 11.87 -5.07
CA SER A 2 -9.46 11.40 -3.69
C SER A 2 -8.15 11.66 -2.95
N ASP A 3 -8.20 12.32 -1.79
CA ASP A 3 -6.99 12.53 -0.97
C ASP A 3 -6.64 11.24 -0.22
N LEU A 4 -5.59 10.56 -0.69
CA LEU A 4 -5.13 9.29 -0.15
C LEU A 4 -4.41 9.42 1.19
N THR A 5 -4.00 10.63 1.60
CA THR A 5 -3.31 10.84 2.87
C THR A 5 -4.17 10.48 4.08
N HIS A 6 -5.49 10.41 3.90
CA HIS A 6 -6.42 9.96 4.92
C HIS A 6 -6.66 8.44 4.95
N LEU A 7 -6.31 7.71 3.88
CA LEU A 7 -6.55 6.26 3.80
C LEU A 7 -5.41 5.46 4.43
N PHE A 8 -4.18 5.94 4.29
CA PHE A 8 -2.99 5.27 4.79
C PHE A 8 -2.09 6.25 5.53
N THR A 9 -1.43 5.75 6.57
CA THR A 9 -0.46 6.53 7.37
C THR A 9 0.94 5.99 7.18
N ILE A 10 1.95 6.87 7.23
CA ILE A 10 3.36 6.45 7.19
C ILE A 10 3.65 5.50 8.35
N GLY A 11 4.33 4.39 8.05
CA GLY A 11 4.62 3.31 9.00
C GLY A 11 3.51 2.27 9.12
N GLN A 12 2.36 2.46 8.47
CA GLN A 12 1.26 1.50 8.51
C GLN A 12 1.65 0.19 7.82
N PRO A 13 1.45 -0.96 8.49
CA PRO A 13 1.62 -2.26 7.87
C PRO A 13 0.45 -2.56 6.91
N VAL A 14 0.81 -3.05 5.71
CA VAL A 14 -0.14 -3.35 4.64
C VAL A 14 0.16 -4.71 4.00
N ARG A 15 -0.85 -5.27 3.34
CA ARG A 15 -0.73 -6.36 2.39
C ARG A 15 -0.96 -5.83 0.98
N CYS A 16 -0.01 -6.06 0.10
CA CYS A 16 -0.11 -5.69 -1.32
C CYS A 16 -0.33 -6.95 -2.15
N ARG A 17 -1.39 -6.98 -2.95
CA ARG A 17 -1.67 -8.06 -3.91
C ARG A 17 -0.91 -7.78 -5.21
N LEU A 18 0.13 -8.55 -5.49
CA LEU A 18 0.93 -8.47 -6.71
C LEU A 18 0.98 -9.85 -7.36
N ASP A 19 0.65 -9.96 -8.64
CA ASP A 19 0.59 -11.23 -9.39
C ASP A 19 -0.12 -12.35 -8.61
N GLU A 20 -1.33 -12.04 -8.11
CA GLU A 20 -2.19 -12.93 -7.34
C GLU A 20 -1.66 -13.37 -5.96
N LYS A 21 -0.50 -12.88 -5.53
CA LYS A 21 0.08 -13.16 -4.21
C LYS A 21 0.05 -11.94 -3.30
N TYR A 22 -0.07 -12.17 -2.00
CA TYR A 22 -0.05 -11.12 -0.99
C TYR A 22 1.33 -10.97 -0.35
N TYR A 23 1.97 -9.83 -0.55
CA TYR A 23 3.24 -9.48 0.06
C TYR A 23 3.01 -8.55 1.25
N LYS A 24 3.86 -8.68 2.27
CA LYS A 24 3.87 -7.72 3.39
C LYS A 24 4.63 -6.48 2.98
N GLY A 25 4.07 -5.32 3.30
CA GLY A 25 4.71 -4.04 3.07
C GLY A 25 4.48 -3.06 4.21
N THR A 26 5.20 -1.95 4.15
CA THR A 26 5.03 -0.82 5.06
C THR A 26 4.96 0.46 4.27
N VAL A 27 3.93 1.28 4.53
CA VAL A 27 3.79 2.60 3.89
C VAL A 27 4.97 3.48 4.31
N LYS A 28 5.76 3.95 3.35
CA LYS A 28 6.91 4.83 3.57
C LYS A 28 6.54 6.29 3.37
N GLU A 29 5.76 6.57 2.35
CA GLU A 29 5.42 7.92 1.94
C GLU A 29 3.95 7.97 1.52
N THR A 30 3.31 9.10 1.80
CA THR A 30 1.91 9.35 1.47
C THR A 30 1.82 10.68 0.76
N TYR A 31 1.18 10.68 -0.40
CA TYR A 31 0.92 11.85 -1.22
C TYR A 31 -0.60 11.95 -1.48
N PRO A 32 -1.11 13.09 -1.96
CA PRO A 32 -2.54 13.24 -2.23
C PRO A 32 -3.07 12.22 -3.25
N ASP A 33 -2.26 11.84 -4.24
CA ASP A 33 -2.63 11.03 -5.40
C ASP A 33 -2.03 9.62 -5.40
N HIS A 34 -1.01 9.36 -4.58
CA HIS A 34 -0.38 8.04 -4.46
C HIS A 34 0.24 7.78 -3.08
N ILE A 35 0.66 6.54 -2.84
CA ILE A 35 1.48 6.14 -1.70
C ILE A 35 2.70 5.35 -2.20
N ILE A 36 3.76 5.36 -1.39
CA ILE A 36 4.93 4.51 -1.59
C ILE A 36 4.96 3.46 -0.49
N VAL A 37 5.06 2.19 -0.88
CA VAL A 37 5.17 1.06 0.03
C VAL A 37 6.54 0.40 -0.14
N ASP A 38 7.21 0.15 0.98
CA ASP A 38 8.37 -0.73 1.05
C ASP A 38 7.88 -2.16 1.20
N ILE A 39 8.08 -2.97 0.17
CA ILE A 39 7.79 -4.40 0.14
C ILE A 39 9.15 -5.11 0.09
N PRO A 40 9.68 -5.61 1.23
CA PRO A 40 11.06 -6.10 1.31
C PRO A 40 11.41 -7.21 0.31
N GLU A 41 10.41 -8.01 -0.09
CA GLU A 41 10.56 -9.08 -1.07
C GLU A 41 10.61 -8.60 -2.53
N ILE A 42 10.19 -7.36 -2.81
CA ILE A 42 10.01 -6.83 -4.17
C ILE A 42 10.83 -5.55 -4.38
N SER A 43 10.54 -4.48 -3.65
CA SER A 43 11.21 -3.18 -3.76
C SER A 43 10.86 -2.27 -2.58
N LYS A 44 11.80 -1.38 -2.23
CA LYS A 44 11.59 -0.36 -1.18
C LYS A 44 10.71 0.82 -1.61
N HIS A 45 10.36 0.87 -2.90
CA HIS A 45 9.69 2.03 -3.51
C HIS A 45 8.60 1.55 -4.49
N CYS A 46 7.64 0.76 -4.01
CA CYS A 46 6.48 0.34 -4.79
C CYS A 46 5.42 1.45 -4.80
N TRP A 47 5.03 1.91 -5.99
CA TRP A 47 4.08 2.99 -6.21
C TRP A 47 2.64 2.46 -6.29
N PHE A 48 1.73 3.05 -5.53
CA PHE A 48 0.30 2.76 -5.60
C PHE A 48 -0.53 4.04 -5.70
N GLU A 49 -1.43 4.12 -6.67
CA GLU A 49 -2.27 5.30 -6.93
C GLU A 49 -3.72 4.93 -7.24
N ASN A 50 -4.60 5.92 -7.05
CA ASN A 50 -6.01 5.78 -7.41
C ASN A 50 -6.18 5.46 -8.90
N ASP A 51 -7.23 4.72 -9.23
CA ASP A 51 -7.61 4.35 -10.62
C ASP A 51 -6.59 3.48 -11.38
N PHE A 52 -5.50 3.05 -10.73
CA PHE A 52 -4.53 2.12 -11.30
C PHE A 52 -4.38 0.84 -10.48
N ASN A 53 -3.97 0.94 -9.21
CA ASN A 53 -3.61 -0.23 -8.40
C ASN A 53 -3.86 -0.06 -6.89
N MET A 54 -4.55 1.00 -6.45
CA MET A 54 -4.87 1.19 -5.03
C MET A 54 -5.77 0.08 -4.46
N ASP A 55 -6.61 -0.53 -5.29
CA ASP A 55 -7.45 -1.69 -4.95
C ASP A 55 -6.63 -2.96 -4.65
N CYS A 56 -5.32 -2.94 -4.94
CA CYS A 56 -4.39 -4.01 -4.58
C CYS A 56 -3.76 -3.81 -3.19
N VAL A 57 -4.05 -2.72 -2.48
CA VAL A 57 -3.45 -2.42 -1.16
C VAL A 57 -4.50 -2.56 -0.06
N TYR A 58 -4.16 -3.33 0.97
CA TYR A 58 -5.06 -3.62 2.08
C TYR A 58 -4.34 -3.39 3.42
N PRO A 59 -4.99 -2.76 4.41
CA PRO A 59 -4.43 -2.72 5.77
C PRO A 59 -4.20 -4.13 6.33
N GLU A 60 -3.06 -4.37 6.99
CA GLU A 60 -2.72 -5.73 7.46
C GLU A 60 -3.73 -6.27 8.50
N TYR A 61 -4.40 -5.40 9.26
CA TYR A 61 -5.41 -5.81 10.24
C TYR A 61 -6.64 -6.48 9.60
N ASN A 62 -6.88 -6.32 8.29
CA ASN A 62 -7.94 -7.04 7.57
C ASN A 62 -7.67 -8.55 7.43
N PHE A 63 -6.45 -9.00 7.77
CA PHE A 63 -6.00 -10.39 7.64
C PHE A 63 -5.74 -11.05 9.00
N GLN A 64 -6.17 -10.44 10.10
CA GLN A 64 -6.13 -11.06 11.42
C GLN A 64 -7.37 -11.96 11.57
N GLU A 65 -7.16 -13.22 11.97
CA GLU A 65 -8.23 -14.17 12.32
C GLU A 65 -8.93 -13.81 13.63
#